data_AF-A0A7Y4VCK1-F1
#
_entry.id   AF-A0A7Y4VCK1-F1
#
_cell.length_a   1.000
_cell.length_b   1.000
_cell.length_c   1.000
_cell.angle_alpha   90.00
_cell.angle_beta   90.00
_cell.angle_gamma   90.00
#
_symmetry.space_group_name_H-M   'P 1'
#
loop_
_entity.id
_entity.type
_entity.pdbx_description
1 polymer ?
#
loop_
_entity_poly.entity_id
_entity_poly.type
_entity_poly.pdbx_seq_one_letter_code
_entity_poly.pdbx_strand_id
1 'polypeptide(L)' 'MNTKDFLRLGVPLGEATRRATDFVARFILGGGDKSRLHEEVAAIVANPSAFLTDDLRKDFAKALLNA' A
#
# COMPACT_ATOMS: atom_id res chain seq x y z
N MET A 1 10.75 -4.99 0.91
CA MET A 1 10.21 -3.79 1.58
C MET A 1 10.08 -4.08 3.06
N ASN A 2 10.54 -3.18 3.92
CA ASN A 2 10.49 -3.31 5.37
C ASN A 2 9.51 -2.31 6.00
N THR A 3 9.14 -2.51 7.26
CA THR A 3 8.23 -1.60 7.98
C THR A 3 8.73 -0.15 8.06
N LYS A 4 10.06 0.04 8.04
CA LYS A 4 10.69 1.37 7.96
C LYS A 4 10.44 2.07 6.62
N ASP A 5 10.29 1.32 5.53
CA ASP A 5 9.94 1.89 4.22
C ASP A 5 8.52 2.44 4.24
N PHE A 6 7.57 1.73 4.85
CA PHE A 6 6.18 2.21 4.96
C PHE A 6 6.11 3.56 5.67
N LEU A 7 6.79 3.71 6.81
CA LEU A 7 6.89 5.00 7.51
C LEU A 7 7.52 6.11 6.65
N ARG A 8 8.57 5.78 5.88
CA ARG A 8 9.22 6.74 4.97
C ARG A 8 8.34 7.15 3.79
N LEU A 9 7.48 6.25 3.33
CA LEU A 9 6.53 6.47 2.26
C LEU A 9 5.28 7.23 2.71
N GLY A 10 5.13 7.52 4.01
CA GLY A 10 3.98 8.24 4.57
C GLY A 10 2.83 7.33 4.99
N VAL A 11 3.06 6.03 5.13
CA VAL A 11 2.04 5.10 5.64
C VAL A 11 1.89 5.28 7.16
N PRO A 12 0.69 5.61 7.66
CA PRO A 12 0.45 5.74 9.08
C PRO A 12 0.50 4.39 9.79
N LEU A 13 0.83 4.45 11.09
CA LEU A 13 0.87 3.29 11.97
C LEU A 13 -0.55 2.78 12.25
N GLY A 14 -0.68 1.49 12.51
CA GLY A 14 -1.97 0.85 12.79
C GLY A 14 -2.55 0.13 11.57
N GLU A 15 -3.81 0.40 11.24
CA GLU A 15 -4.51 -0.35 10.20
C GLU A 15 -3.87 -0.18 8.82
N ALA A 16 -3.46 1.05 8.47
CA ALA A 16 -2.81 1.31 7.18
C ALA A 16 -1.52 0.51 6.98
N THR A 17 -0.69 0.35 8.03
CA THR A 17 0.51 -0.51 7.97
C THR A 17 0.15 -1.99 7.77
N ARG A 18 -0.93 -2.46 8.41
CA ARG A 18 -1.42 -3.83 8.25
C ARG A 18 -1.95 -4.06 6.83
N ARG A 19 -2.72 -3.12 6.28
CA ARG A 19 -3.20 -3.17 4.89
C ARG A 19 -2.08 -3.04 3.87
N ALA A 20 -1.05 -2.23 4.15
CA ALA A 20 0.14 -2.14 3.31
C ALA A 20 0.84 -3.51 3.22
N THR A 21 0.97 -4.21 4.35
CA THR A 21 1.58 -5.56 4.38
C THR A 21 0.74 -6.58 3.60
N ASP A 22 -0.59 -6.53 3.74
CA ASP A 22 -1.51 -7.39 2.98
C ASP A 22 -1.42 -7.13 1.47
N PHE A 23 -1.45 -5.85 1.07
CA PHE A 23 -1.24 -5.44 -0.32
C PHE A 23 0.06 -5.99 -0.88
N VAL A 24 1.17 -5.86 -0.13
CA VAL A 24 2.47 -6.39 -0.56
C VAL A 24 2.42 -7.90 -0.74
N ALA A 25 1.83 -8.63 0.20
CA ALA A 25 1.70 -10.09 0.07
C ALA A 25 0.90 -10.48 -1.17
N ARG A 26 -0.26 -9.86 -1.40
CA ARG A 26 -1.13 -10.15 -2.55
C ARG A 26 -0.49 -9.71 -3.87
N PHE A 27 0.23 -8.60 -3.90
CA PHE A 27 0.96 -8.12 -5.08
C PHE A 27 2.06 -9.11 -5.50
N ILE A 28 2.84 -9.63 -4.54
CA ILE A 28 3.88 -10.63 -4.83
C ILE A 28 3.28 -11.97 -5.24
N LEU A 29 2.20 -12.41 -4.57
CA LEU A 29 1.49 -13.63 -4.97
C LEU A 29 0.86 -13.52 -6.36
N GLY A 30 0.45 -12.32 -6.77
CA GLY A 30 -0.05 -12.03 -8.12
C GLY A 30 1.04 -11.93 -9.20
N GLY A 31 2.30 -12.23 -8.88
CA GLY A 31 3.42 -12.12 -9.81
C GLY A 31 3.96 -10.70 -9.99
N GLY A 32 3.59 -9.77 -9.11
CA GLY A 32 4.06 -8.40 -9.12
C GLY A 32 5.55 -8.28 -8.80
N ASP A 33 6.21 -7.33 -9.44
CA ASP A 33 7.65 -7.14 -9.31
C ASP A 33 8.02 -6.43 -7.99
N LYS A 34 8.89 -7.05 -7.19
CA LYS A 34 9.34 -6.50 -5.90
C LYS A 34 10.01 -5.13 -6.02
N SER A 35 10.63 -4.83 -7.16
CA SER A 35 11.32 -3.56 -7.40
C SER A 35 10.33 -2.42 -7.60
N ARG A 36 9.16 -2.71 -8.19
CA ARG A 36 8.08 -1.74 -8.41
C ARG A 36 7.19 -1.52 -7.20
N LEU A 37 7.27 -2.41 -6.21
CA LEU A 37 6.44 -2.35 -5.00
C LEU A 37 6.55 -1.02 -4.25
N HIS A 38 7.77 -0.44 -4.20
CA HIS A 38 8.00 0.87 -3.60
C HIS A 38 7.28 1.99 -4.35
N GLU A 39 7.37 2.00 -5.68
CA GLU A 39 6.69 2.99 -6.53
C GLU A 39 5.17 2.86 -6.40
N GLU A 40 4.66 1.64 -6.36
CA GLU A 40 3.23 1.37 -6.25
C GLU A 40 2.68 1.83 -4.90
N VAL A 41 3.37 1.54 -3.80
CA VAL A 41 2.96 2.05 -2.48
C VAL A 41 3.09 3.56 -2.41
N ALA A 42 4.16 4.16 -2.97
CA ALA A 42 4.30 5.62 -3.03
C ALA A 42 3.15 6.26 -3.80
N ALA A 43 2.75 5.69 -4.95
CA ALA A 43 1.63 6.19 -5.74
C ALA A 43 0.30 6.11 -4.97
N ILE A 44 0.06 5.00 -4.25
CA ILE A 44 -1.14 4.83 -3.43
C ILE A 44 -1.16 5.82 -2.26
N VAL A 45 -0.02 6.07 -1.60
CA VAL A 45 0.05 7.07 -0.51
C VAL A 45 -0.11 8.49 -1.05
N ALA A 46 0.46 8.79 -2.22
CA ALA A 46 0.35 10.10 -2.84
C ALA A 46 -1.08 10.43 -3.29
N ASN A 47 -1.84 9.43 -3.75
CA ASN A 47 -3.23 9.62 -4.18
C ASN A 47 -4.12 8.41 -3.90
N PRO A 48 -4.49 8.17 -2.63
CA PRO A 48 -5.25 6.97 -2.25
C PRO A 48 -6.65 6.94 -2.87
N SER A 49 -7.29 8.09 -3.10
CA SER A 49 -8.63 8.17 -3.69
C SER A 49 -8.68 7.62 -5.12
N ALA A 50 -7.57 7.66 -5.87
CA ALA A 50 -7.50 7.08 -7.22
C ALA A 50 -7.55 5.54 -7.24
N PHE A 51 -7.30 4.88 -6.11
CA PHE A 51 -7.20 3.42 -6.03
C PHE A 51 -8.40 2.76 -5.33
N LEU A 52 -9.46 3.52 -5.03
CA LEU A 52 -10.64 3.00 -4.34
C LEU A 52 -11.44 1.97 -5.14
N THR A 53 -11.26 1.93 -6.46
CA THR A 53 -11.90 0.98 -7.37
C THR A 53 -11.05 -0.24 -7.68
N ASP A 54 -9.79 -0.28 -7.23
CA ASP A 54 -8.86 -1.37 -7.52
C ASP A 54 -8.97 -2.49 -6.47
N ASP A 55 -9.24 -3.73 -6.87
CA ASP A 55 -9.52 -4.80 -5.90
C ASP A 55 -8.35 -5.11 -4.95
N LEU A 56 -7.12 -4.90 -5.44
CA LEU A 56 -5.88 -5.17 -4.72
C LEU A 56 -5.52 -4.00 -3.80
N ARG A 57 -5.71 -2.76 -4.25
CA ARG A 57 -5.24 -1.53 -3.59
C ARG A 57 -6.33 -0.81 -2.80
N LYS A 58 -7.63 -1.05 -3.08
CA LYS A 58 -8.77 -0.33 -2.47
C LYS A 58 -8.74 -0.35 -0.96
N ASP A 59 -8.34 -1.48 -0.38
CA ASP A 59 -8.41 -1.69 1.06
C ASP A 59 -7.28 -0.92 1.77
N PHE A 60 -6.08 -0.92 1.17
CA PHE A 60 -4.98 -0.07 1.61
C PHE A 60 -5.27 1.43 1.41
N ALA A 61 -5.81 1.80 0.26
CA ALA A 61 -6.24 3.17 -0.03
C ALA A 61 -7.31 3.67 0.95
N LYS A 62 -8.32 2.85 1.26
CA LYS A 62 -9.33 3.18 2.28
C LYS A 62 -8.71 3.36 3.65
N ALA A 63 -7.79 2.48 4.04
CA ALA A 63 -7.11 2.61 5.33
C ALA A 63 -6.29 3.90 5.41
N LEU A 64 -5.65 4.34 4.32
CA LEU A 64 -4.93 5.62 4.25
C LEU A 64 -5.87 6.83 4.37
N LEU A 65 -7.07 6.77 3.79
CA LEU A 65 -8.06 7.86 3.89
C LEU A 65 -8.73 7.96 5.27
N ASN A 66 -8.71 6.88 6.06
CA ASN A 66 -9.34 6.82 7.38
C ASN A 66 -8.33 6.91 8.54
N ALA A 67 -7.04 7.11 8.24
CA ALA A 67 -5.95 7.12 9.22
C ALA A 67 -5.59 8.52 9.71
#